data_AF-A0A1H1WGL0-F1
#
_entry.id   AF-A0A1H1WGL0-F1
#
_cell.length_a   1.000
_cell.length_b   1.000
_cell.length_c   1.000
_cell.angle_alpha   90.00
_cell.angle_beta   90.00
_cell.angle_gamma   90.00
#
_symmetry.space_group_name_H-M   'P 1'
#
loop_
_entity.id
_entity.type
_entity.pdbx_description
1 polymer ?
#
loop_
_entity_poly.entity_id
_entity_poly.type
_entity_poly.pdbx_seq_one_letter_code
_entity_poly.pdbx_strand_id
1 'polypeptide(L)'
;MSASVVVQVGISVTRSDSSIAETLAKHLELAHGQELRASLKNISGLILPPENCLDIDVAELASTRPDLPTEEEHRLADPLRLDHFLMRVHAYAGWQRLNASGLSRGALVGFHSRYKYQLMASSPRAYRELGHRLGQSADEPLEPFAKAYFSALMQALGTLPTPGLHTNVLMHIGGYFRRHLDSAARQQLEISILHYRRGIVPLTTPLCLLRYHLSRHPDPYLSNQVYLHPHTLICDV
;
A
#
# COMPACT_ATOMS: atom_id res chain seq x y z
N MET A 1 -43.64 1.43 3.82
CA MET A 1 -42.81 2.32 3.01
C MET A 1 -41.36 1.98 3.32
N SER A 2 -40.75 1.15 2.48
CA SER A 2 -39.39 0.65 2.70
C SER A 2 -38.39 1.74 2.33
N ALA A 3 -37.61 2.20 3.29
CA ALA A 3 -36.53 3.14 3.03
C ALA A 3 -35.49 2.46 2.13
N SER A 4 -35.19 3.08 0.99
CA SER A 4 -34.09 2.64 0.12
C SER A 4 -32.79 2.73 0.89
N VAL A 5 -32.12 1.59 1.08
CA VAL A 5 -30.83 1.48 1.73
C VAL A 5 -29.76 2.00 0.76
N VAL A 6 -29.04 3.04 1.18
CA VAL A 6 -27.93 3.64 0.45
C VAL A 6 -26.69 2.76 0.67
N VAL A 7 -26.22 2.11 -0.40
CA VAL A 7 -24.97 1.35 -0.41
C VAL A 7 -23.83 2.32 -0.73
N GLN A 8 -22.81 2.43 0.13
CA GLN A 8 -21.62 3.25 -0.12
C GLN A 8 -20.45 2.35 -0.55
N VAL A 9 -20.20 2.24 -1.87
CA VAL A 9 -19.02 1.51 -2.39
C VAL A 9 -18.53 2.14 -3.70
N GLY A 10 -17.23 2.45 -3.77
CA GLY A 10 -16.48 2.64 -5.02
C GLY A 10 -15.30 3.61 -4.89
N ILE A 11 -14.05 3.12 -4.79
CA ILE A 11 -12.87 3.91 -5.16
C ILE A 11 -12.41 3.44 -6.54
N SER A 12 -12.69 4.24 -7.57
CA SER A 12 -12.11 4.11 -8.91
C SER A 12 -11.07 5.22 -9.08
N VAL A 13 -9.78 4.88 -8.99
CA VAL A 13 -8.70 5.88 -9.15
C VAL A 13 -8.46 6.11 -10.65
N THR A 14 -9.20 7.04 -11.25
CA THR A 14 -8.88 7.60 -12.58
C THR A 14 -8.55 9.09 -12.51
N ARG A 15 -7.24 9.35 -12.34
CA ARG A 15 -6.44 10.59 -12.60
C ARG A 15 -6.50 11.83 -11.65
N SER A 16 -5.26 12.21 -11.26
CA SER A 16 -4.62 13.51 -10.94
C SER A 16 -5.10 14.41 -9.79
N ASP A 17 -4.22 14.47 -8.77
CA ASP A 17 -3.80 15.57 -7.87
C ASP A 17 -4.78 16.39 -7.00
N SER A 18 -4.24 16.71 -5.81
CA SER A 18 -4.61 17.65 -4.72
C SER A 18 -5.52 17.18 -3.56
N SER A 19 -4.95 17.26 -2.36
CA SER A 19 -5.53 17.16 -0.99
C SER A 19 -6.44 15.96 -0.73
N ILE A 20 -6.00 15.00 0.08
CA ILE A 20 -6.66 13.68 0.19
C ILE A 20 -8.07 13.72 0.81
N ALA A 21 -8.38 14.73 1.63
CA ALA A 21 -9.75 14.95 2.10
C ALA A 21 -10.70 15.39 0.95
N GLU A 22 -10.21 16.21 0.01
CA GLU A 22 -10.95 16.57 -1.21
C GLU A 22 -10.83 15.51 -2.31
N THR A 23 -9.73 14.75 -2.35
CA THR A 23 -9.49 13.65 -3.29
C THR A 23 -10.44 12.49 -2.99
N LEU A 24 -10.66 12.16 -1.71
CA LEU A 24 -11.68 11.18 -1.30
C LEU A 24 -13.09 11.67 -1.70
N ALA A 25 -13.41 12.95 -1.49
CA ALA A 25 -14.69 13.52 -1.93
C ALA A 25 -14.86 13.57 -3.47
N LYS A 26 -13.76 13.66 -4.25
CA LYS A 26 -13.77 13.69 -5.72
C LYS A 26 -13.67 12.31 -6.40
N HIS A 27 -13.18 11.28 -5.71
CA HIS A 27 -12.93 9.93 -6.27
C HIS A 27 -13.78 8.81 -5.66
N LEU A 28 -14.64 9.13 -4.68
CA LEU A 28 -15.72 8.25 -4.24
C LEU A 28 -16.91 8.40 -5.19
N GLU A 29 -16.95 7.63 -6.27
CA GLU A 29 -18.21 7.47 -7.01
C GLU A 29 -19.11 6.52 -6.22
N LEU A 30 -20.20 7.09 -5.69
CA LEU A 30 -21.24 6.39 -4.93
C LEU A 30 -22.05 5.49 -5.89
N ALA A 31 -21.77 4.19 -5.94
CA ALA A 31 -22.54 3.25 -6.75
C ALA A 31 -23.66 2.56 -5.93
N HIS A 32 -24.89 2.56 -6.45
CA HIS A 32 -26.07 1.99 -5.80
C HIS A 32 -26.14 0.46 -6.01
N GLY A 33 -26.65 -0.28 -5.01
CA GLY A 33 -26.51 -1.74 -4.87
C GLY A 33 -26.96 -2.63 -6.04
N GLN A 34 -27.83 -2.17 -6.96
CA GLN A 34 -28.21 -2.94 -8.15
C GLN A 34 -27.23 -2.79 -9.33
N GLU A 35 -26.41 -1.74 -9.38
CA GLU A 35 -25.37 -1.52 -10.40
C GLU A 35 -24.03 -2.19 -10.04
N LEU A 36 -23.90 -2.67 -8.79
CA LEU A 36 -22.67 -3.19 -8.22
C LEU A 36 -22.09 -4.37 -9.02
N ARG A 37 -22.93 -5.29 -9.51
CA ARG A 37 -22.46 -6.48 -10.27
C ARG A 37 -21.73 -6.11 -11.57
N ALA A 38 -22.12 -5.01 -12.22
CA ALA A 38 -21.46 -4.53 -13.45
C ALA A 38 -20.19 -3.72 -13.12
N SER A 39 -20.23 -2.90 -12.06
CA SER A 39 -19.13 -1.99 -11.66
C SER A 39 -18.01 -2.66 -10.87
N LEU A 40 -18.26 -3.82 -10.24
CA LEU A 40 -17.24 -4.59 -9.50
C LEU A 40 -15.97 -4.87 -10.32
N LYS A 41 -16.06 -4.97 -11.65
CA LYS A 41 -14.90 -5.20 -12.54
C LYS A 41 -13.82 -4.10 -12.44
N ASN A 42 -14.20 -2.87 -12.09
CA ASN A 42 -13.31 -1.71 -12.08
C ASN A 42 -12.95 -1.21 -10.67
N ILE A 43 -13.37 -1.93 -9.64
CA ILE A 43 -13.11 -1.55 -8.25
C ILE A 43 -11.73 -2.07 -7.82
N SER A 44 -10.93 -1.15 -7.26
CA SER A 44 -9.59 -1.43 -6.72
C SER A 44 -9.55 -1.57 -5.19
N GLY A 45 -10.68 -1.32 -4.50
CA GLY A 45 -10.83 -1.49 -3.06
C GLY A 45 -12.27 -1.38 -2.61
N LEU A 46 -12.60 -2.03 -1.48
CA LEU A 46 -13.94 -2.06 -0.92
C LEU A 46 -13.92 -1.62 0.55
N ILE A 47 -14.82 -0.70 0.90
CA ILE A 47 -15.09 -0.31 2.28
C ILE A 47 -16.35 -1.05 2.72
N LEU A 48 -16.29 -1.72 3.86
CA LEU A 48 -17.39 -2.49 4.42
C LEU A 48 -18.12 -1.64 5.49
N PRO A 49 -19.43 -1.40 5.35
CA PRO A 49 -20.24 -0.81 6.42
C PRO A 49 -20.37 -1.77 7.62
N PRO A 50 -20.90 -1.32 8.78
CA PRO A 50 -21.10 -2.16 9.96
C PRO A 50 -21.97 -3.40 9.66
N GLU A 51 -21.74 -4.49 10.42
CA GLU A 51 -22.23 -5.87 10.18
C GLU A 51 -23.75 -6.06 9.98
N ASN A 52 -24.57 -5.02 10.19
CA ASN A 52 -26.03 -5.06 10.09
C ASN A 52 -26.62 -4.32 8.87
N CYS A 53 -25.85 -4.06 7.81
CA CYS A 53 -26.28 -3.19 6.70
C CYS A 53 -26.13 -3.73 5.27
N LEU A 54 -25.79 -5.02 5.06
CA LEU A 54 -25.49 -5.54 3.71
C LEU A 54 -26.30 -6.79 3.30
N ASP A 55 -26.79 -6.78 2.06
CA ASP A 55 -27.17 -7.95 1.23
C ASP A 55 -25.97 -8.44 0.37
N ILE A 56 -24.73 -8.22 0.83
CA ILE A 56 -23.50 -8.69 0.18
C ILE A 56 -22.85 -9.71 1.11
N ASP A 57 -22.71 -10.94 0.64
CA ASP A 57 -21.93 -11.94 1.34
C ASP A 57 -20.43 -11.60 1.25
N VAL A 58 -19.91 -10.98 2.30
CA VAL A 58 -18.50 -10.61 2.44
C VAL A 58 -17.60 -11.84 2.33
N ALA A 59 -18.07 -13.01 2.77
CA ALA A 59 -17.34 -14.27 2.66
C ALA A 59 -17.29 -14.73 1.19
N GLU A 60 -18.39 -14.62 0.45
CA GLU A 60 -18.43 -14.90 -0.99
C GLU A 60 -17.47 -13.97 -1.77
N LEU A 61 -17.48 -12.67 -1.47
CA LEU A 61 -16.58 -11.73 -2.13
C LEU A 61 -15.09 -11.99 -1.80
N ALA A 62 -14.77 -12.27 -0.53
CA ALA A 62 -13.43 -12.64 -0.12
C ALA A 62 -12.95 -13.93 -0.80
N SER A 63 -13.86 -14.89 -1.04
CA SER A 63 -13.54 -16.14 -1.73
C SER A 63 -13.29 -15.95 -3.24
N THR A 64 -14.05 -15.06 -3.89
CA THR A 64 -13.96 -14.83 -5.35
C THR A 64 -12.87 -13.83 -5.72
N ARG A 65 -12.51 -12.91 -4.81
CA ARG A 65 -11.46 -11.89 -5.00
C ARG A 65 -10.59 -11.74 -3.75
N PRO A 66 -9.80 -12.77 -3.40
CA PRO A 66 -8.96 -12.75 -2.20
C PRO A 66 -7.91 -11.64 -2.20
N ASP A 67 -7.56 -11.11 -3.38
CA ASP A 67 -6.55 -10.07 -3.54
C ASP A 67 -7.13 -8.64 -3.47
N LEU A 68 -8.46 -8.48 -3.46
CA LEU A 68 -9.11 -7.17 -3.41
C LEU A 68 -8.93 -6.56 -2.00
N PRO A 69 -8.38 -5.34 -1.88
CA PRO A 69 -8.28 -4.67 -0.60
C PRO A 69 -9.66 -4.40 0.00
N THR A 70 -9.85 -4.85 1.24
CA THR A 70 -11.05 -4.60 2.06
C THR A 70 -10.66 -3.93 3.38
N GLU A 71 -11.52 -3.05 3.89
CA GLU A 71 -11.43 -2.49 5.25
C GLU A 71 -12.82 -2.10 5.76
N GLU A 72 -13.04 -2.19 7.08
CA GLU A 72 -14.27 -1.74 7.73
C GLU A 72 -14.28 -0.22 7.89
N GLU A 73 -15.41 0.42 7.56
CA GLU A 73 -15.56 1.89 7.58
C GLU A 73 -15.12 2.51 8.90
N HIS A 74 -15.61 1.97 10.03
CA HIS A 74 -15.33 2.50 11.35
C HIS A 74 -13.84 2.44 11.73
N ARG A 75 -13.05 1.56 11.09
CA ARG A 75 -11.61 1.46 11.34
C ARG A 75 -10.82 2.48 10.55
N LEU A 76 -11.36 3.01 9.44
CA LEU A 76 -10.70 4.02 8.61
C LEU A 76 -10.57 5.38 9.31
N ALA A 77 -11.19 5.55 10.48
CA ALA A 77 -10.94 6.69 11.37
C ALA A 77 -9.49 6.72 11.90
N ASP A 78 -8.80 5.58 11.95
CA ASP A 78 -7.36 5.52 12.25
C ASP A 78 -6.55 5.92 11.01
N PRO A 79 -5.78 7.04 11.06
CA PRO A 79 -5.01 7.51 9.92
C PRO A 79 -3.99 6.51 9.38
N LEU A 80 -3.38 5.69 10.25
CA LEU A 80 -2.40 4.67 9.81
C LEU A 80 -3.09 3.56 9.03
N ARG A 81 -4.30 3.19 9.45
CA ARG A 81 -5.09 2.18 8.76
C ARG A 81 -5.63 2.69 7.43
N LEU A 82 -6.08 3.93 7.38
CA LEU A 82 -6.48 4.58 6.13
C LEU A 82 -5.34 4.61 5.13
N ASP A 83 -4.15 5.06 5.55
CA ASP A 83 -2.94 5.07 4.70
C ASP A 83 -2.62 3.66 4.16
N HIS A 84 -2.65 2.67 5.06
CA HIS A 84 -2.38 1.28 4.72
C HIS A 84 -3.42 0.69 3.75
N PHE A 85 -4.70 0.98 3.94
CA PHE A 85 -5.76 0.58 3.02
C PHE A 85 -5.54 1.21 1.63
N LEU A 86 -5.30 2.52 1.56
CA LEU A 86 -5.04 3.21 0.30
C LEU A 86 -3.80 2.64 -0.41
N MET A 87 -2.73 2.32 0.31
CA MET A 87 -1.54 1.67 -0.25
C MET A 87 -1.90 0.35 -0.96
N ARG A 88 -2.75 -0.48 -0.34
CA ARG A 88 -3.23 -1.73 -0.95
C ARG A 88 -4.09 -1.47 -2.19
N VAL A 89 -4.98 -0.48 -2.14
CA VAL A 89 -5.80 -0.05 -3.29
C VAL A 89 -4.92 0.38 -4.47
N HIS A 90 -3.88 1.17 -4.20
CA HIS A 90 -2.93 1.60 -5.23
C HIS A 90 -2.08 0.44 -5.77
N ALA A 91 -1.70 -0.53 -4.92
CA ALA A 91 -1.04 -1.76 -5.36
C ALA A 91 -1.91 -2.57 -6.31
N TYR A 92 -3.19 -2.75 -5.97
CA TYR A 92 -4.16 -3.45 -6.81
C TYR A 92 -4.39 -2.74 -8.14
N ALA A 93 -4.63 -1.43 -8.11
CA ALA A 93 -4.80 -0.63 -9.33
C ALA A 93 -3.53 -0.64 -10.20
N GLY A 94 -2.36 -0.59 -9.57
CA GLY A 94 -1.06 -0.70 -10.25
C GLY A 94 -0.88 -2.05 -10.95
N TRP A 95 -1.33 -3.12 -10.33
CA TRP A 95 -1.33 -4.47 -10.91
C TRP A 95 -2.28 -4.59 -12.11
N GLN A 96 -3.49 -4.06 -11.99
CA GLN A 96 -4.45 -4.04 -13.11
C GLN A 96 -3.87 -3.29 -14.33
N ARG A 97 -3.23 -2.14 -14.10
CA ARG A 97 -2.54 -1.39 -15.17
C ARG A 97 -1.40 -2.19 -15.79
N LEU A 98 -0.59 -2.88 -14.97
CA LEU A 98 0.51 -3.72 -15.44
C LEU A 98 0.02 -4.83 -16.39
N ASN A 99 -1.08 -5.50 -16.02
CA ASN A 99 -1.69 -6.54 -16.85
C ASN A 99 -2.25 -5.97 -18.16
N ALA A 100 -2.89 -4.80 -18.10
CA ALA A 100 -3.42 -4.13 -19.28
C ALA A 100 -2.33 -3.60 -20.23
N SER A 101 -1.16 -3.19 -19.71
CA SER A 101 -0.04 -2.70 -20.52
C SER A 101 0.83 -3.80 -21.14
N GLY A 102 0.56 -5.07 -20.83
CA GLY A 102 1.39 -6.20 -21.22
C GLY A 102 2.35 -6.62 -20.11
N LEU A 103 2.15 -7.83 -19.59
CA LEU A 103 2.97 -8.39 -18.54
C LEU A 103 4.32 -8.85 -19.10
N SER A 104 5.40 -8.52 -18.40
CA SER A 104 6.74 -9.06 -18.68
C SER A 104 7.48 -9.33 -17.38
N ARG A 105 8.52 -10.18 -17.41
CA ARG A 105 9.37 -10.44 -16.24
C ARG A 105 10.00 -9.14 -15.70
N GLY A 106 10.50 -8.28 -16.58
CA GLY A 106 11.07 -6.98 -16.21
C GLY A 106 10.03 -6.07 -15.55
N ALA A 107 8.81 -6.03 -16.08
CA ALA A 107 7.68 -5.31 -15.48
C ALA A 107 7.34 -5.85 -14.08
N LEU A 108 7.35 -7.17 -13.88
CA LEU A 108 7.08 -7.82 -12.59
C LEU A 108 8.19 -7.54 -11.56
N VAL A 109 9.46 -7.59 -11.99
CA VAL A 109 10.61 -7.19 -11.17
C VAL A 109 10.50 -5.72 -10.78
N GLY A 110 10.21 -4.83 -11.73
CA GLY A 110 9.99 -3.42 -11.43
C GLY A 110 8.84 -3.21 -10.45
N PHE A 111 7.74 -3.96 -10.58
CA PHE A 111 6.64 -3.94 -9.62
C PHE A 111 7.09 -4.38 -8.23
N HIS A 112 7.76 -5.53 -8.11
CA HIS A 112 8.32 -6.02 -6.85
C HIS A 112 9.24 -4.99 -6.19
N SER A 113 10.17 -4.42 -6.97
CA SER A 113 11.14 -3.45 -6.47
C SER A 113 10.47 -2.24 -5.83
N ARG A 114 9.36 -1.71 -6.38
CA ARG A 114 8.63 -0.57 -5.80
C ARG A 114 7.99 -0.85 -4.45
N TYR A 115 7.56 -2.10 -4.22
CA TYR A 115 6.87 -2.52 -2.99
C TYR A 115 7.80 -3.21 -1.98
N LYS A 116 9.09 -3.37 -2.29
CA LYS A 116 10.03 -4.15 -1.48
C LYS A 116 10.04 -3.74 -0.01
N TYR A 117 10.16 -2.44 0.28
CA TYR A 117 10.19 -1.97 1.66
C TYR A 117 8.84 -2.01 2.36
N GLN A 118 7.74 -1.84 1.61
CA GLN A 118 6.41 -2.05 2.15
C GLN A 118 6.19 -3.52 2.53
N LEU A 119 6.61 -4.45 1.66
CA LEU A 119 6.56 -5.88 1.92
C LEU A 119 7.43 -6.27 3.11
N MET A 120 8.61 -5.66 3.26
CA MET A 120 9.46 -5.85 4.45
C MET A 120 8.80 -5.34 5.73
N ALA A 121 8.06 -4.22 5.66
CA ALA A 121 7.32 -3.67 6.80
C ALA A 121 6.13 -4.58 7.18
N SER A 122 5.40 -5.12 6.21
CA SER A 122 4.23 -5.96 6.47
C SER A 122 4.61 -7.41 6.81
N SER A 123 5.58 -8.00 6.12
CA SER A 123 6.01 -9.39 6.32
C SER A 123 7.46 -9.65 5.86
N PRO A 124 8.43 -9.67 6.79
CA PRO A 124 9.82 -10.03 6.49
C PRO A 124 9.99 -11.42 5.90
N ARG A 125 9.04 -12.32 6.16
CA ARG A 125 8.98 -13.66 5.56
C ARG A 125 8.63 -13.56 4.09
N ALA A 126 7.51 -12.93 3.75
CA ALA A 126 7.07 -12.76 2.36
C ALA A 126 8.09 -11.94 1.55
N TYR A 127 8.72 -10.93 2.16
CA TYR A 127 9.82 -10.19 1.55
C TYR A 127 10.93 -11.10 1.02
N ARG A 128 11.38 -12.06 1.84
CA ARG A 128 12.43 -13.03 1.44
C ARG A 128 11.92 -14.04 0.42
N GLU A 129 10.76 -14.65 0.69
CA GLU A 129 10.20 -15.71 -0.14
C GLU A 129 9.83 -15.22 -1.55
N LEU A 130 9.15 -14.07 -1.65
CA LEU A 130 8.72 -13.53 -2.94
C LEU A 130 9.91 -13.00 -3.76
N GLY A 131 10.89 -12.36 -3.12
CA GLY A 131 12.11 -11.93 -3.79
C GLY A 131 12.90 -13.12 -4.35
N HIS A 132 13.03 -14.19 -3.57
CA HIS A 132 13.70 -15.41 -3.99
C HIS A 132 12.98 -16.11 -5.15
N ARG A 133 11.66 -16.33 -5.02
CA ARG A 133 10.83 -16.94 -6.07
C ARG A 133 10.90 -16.14 -7.37
N LEU A 134 10.87 -14.82 -7.29
CA LEU A 134 10.98 -13.96 -8.48
C LEU A 134 12.32 -14.14 -9.20
N GLY A 135 13.42 -14.25 -8.45
CA GLY A 135 14.75 -14.52 -9.00
C GLY A 135 14.91 -15.90 -9.64
N GLN A 136 14.10 -16.87 -9.25
CA GLN A 136 14.12 -18.25 -9.78
C GLN A 136 13.05 -18.51 -10.86
N SER A 137 12.22 -17.52 -11.17
CA SER A 137 11.03 -17.72 -12.01
C SER A 137 11.33 -17.96 -13.50
N ALA A 138 12.58 -17.91 -13.95
CA ALA A 138 12.99 -17.82 -15.36
C ALA A 138 12.35 -18.88 -16.27
N ASP A 139 12.16 -20.09 -15.76
CA ASP A 139 11.62 -21.24 -16.51
C ASP A 139 10.11 -21.46 -16.28
N GLU A 140 9.48 -20.72 -15.36
CA GLU A 140 8.04 -20.82 -15.10
C GLU A 140 7.23 -20.01 -16.13
N PRO A 141 6.07 -20.50 -16.60
CA PRO A 141 5.14 -19.71 -17.41
C PRO A 141 4.77 -18.40 -16.71
N LEU A 142 4.90 -17.27 -17.42
CA LEU A 142 4.85 -15.93 -16.84
C LEU A 142 3.49 -15.62 -16.20
N GLU A 143 2.38 -15.81 -16.92
CA GLU A 143 1.05 -15.40 -16.45
C GLU A 143 0.60 -16.18 -15.20
N PRO A 144 0.69 -17.52 -15.14
CA PRO A 144 0.39 -18.28 -13.93
C PRO A 144 1.28 -17.87 -12.75
N PHE A 145 2.59 -17.71 -13.00
CA PHE A 145 3.55 -17.27 -11.97
C PHE A 145 3.17 -15.90 -11.41
N ALA A 146 2.90 -14.93 -12.28
CA ALA A 146 2.66 -13.56 -11.88
C ALA A 146 1.34 -13.41 -11.12
N LYS A 147 0.30 -14.18 -11.48
CA LYS A 147 -0.96 -14.26 -10.71
C LYS A 147 -0.72 -14.80 -9.29
N ALA A 148 0.02 -15.92 -9.16
CA ALA A 148 0.34 -16.50 -7.86
C ALA A 148 1.23 -15.58 -7.01
N TYR A 149 2.20 -14.92 -7.64
CA TYR A 149 3.05 -13.91 -7.01
C TYR A 149 2.21 -12.74 -6.47
N PHE A 150 1.31 -12.18 -7.29
CA PHE A 150 0.51 -11.03 -6.89
C PHE A 150 -0.44 -11.37 -5.74
N SER A 151 -1.04 -12.56 -5.75
CA SER A 151 -1.89 -12.99 -4.65
C SER A 151 -1.13 -13.10 -3.34
N ALA A 152 0.06 -13.73 -3.36
CA ALA A 152 0.91 -13.82 -2.18
C ALA A 152 1.41 -12.44 -1.71
N LEU A 153 1.67 -11.50 -2.62
CA LEU A 153 2.01 -10.12 -2.29
C LEU A 153 0.83 -9.42 -1.59
N MET A 154 -0.39 -9.48 -2.14
CA MET A 154 -1.56 -8.82 -1.56
C MET A 154 -1.93 -9.40 -0.19
N GLN A 155 -1.81 -10.71 0.00
CA GLN A 155 -1.97 -11.34 1.32
C GLN A 155 -0.96 -10.81 2.34
N ALA A 156 0.32 -10.69 1.94
CA ALA A 156 1.35 -10.14 2.81
C ALA A 156 1.09 -8.66 3.13
N LEU A 157 0.72 -7.85 2.13
CA LEU A 157 0.38 -6.44 2.30
C LEU A 157 -0.91 -6.24 3.09
N GLY A 158 -1.77 -7.26 3.23
CA GLY A 158 -2.95 -7.22 4.10
C GLY A 158 -2.61 -7.11 5.59
N THR A 159 -1.37 -7.42 5.98
CA THR A 159 -0.92 -7.33 7.37
C THR A 159 -0.41 -5.93 7.70
N LEU A 160 -1.07 -5.28 8.66
CA LEU A 160 -0.64 -3.97 9.15
C LEU A 160 0.74 -4.09 9.83
N PRO A 161 1.76 -3.33 9.40
CA PRO A 161 3.08 -3.39 10.01
C PRO A 161 3.09 -2.97 11.49
N THR A 162 3.95 -3.59 12.28
CA THR A 162 4.20 -3.16 13.67
C THR A 162 5.25 -2.05 13.73
N PRO A 163 5.32 -1.25 14.82
CA PRO A 163 6.38 -0.26 14.99
C PRO A 163 7.79 -0.84 14.88
N GLY A 164 7.99 -2.07 15.37
CA GLY A 164 9.27 -2.77 15.24
C GLY A 164 9.65 -3.07 13.78
N LEU A 165 8.69 -3.48 12.95
CA LEU A 165 8.94 -3.75 11.54
C LEU A 165 9.20 -2.48 10.73
N HIS A 166 8.43 -1.42 10.99
CA HIS A 166 8.73 -0.09 10.44
C HIS A 166 10.13 0.38 10.84
N THR A 167 10.53 0.22 12.11
CA THR A 167 11.88 0.55 12.58
C THR A 167 12.94 -0.18 11.74
N ASN A 168 12.77 -1.48 11.49
CA ASN A 168 13.72 -2.25 10.69
C ASN A 168 13.87 -1.70 9.27
N VAL A 169 12.75 -1.33 8.63
CA VAL A 169 12.76 -0.72 7.30
C VAL A 169 13.41 0.65 7.31
N LEU A 170 13.05 1.51 8.27
CA LEU A 170 13.62 2.85 8.42
C LEU A 170 15.14 2.80 8.61
N MET A 171 15.65 1.90 9.46
CA MET A 171 17.08 1.69 9.66
C MET A 171 17.77 1.20 8.38
N HIS A 172 17.13 0.30 7.64
CA HIS A 172 17.67 -0.21 6.38
C HIS A 172 17.76 0.90 5.32
N ILE A 173 16.72 1.73 5.18
CA ILE A 173 16.74 2.88 4.25
C ILE A 173 17.75 3.93 4.73
N GLY A 174 17.84 4.19 6.04
CA GLY A 174 18.84 5.09 6.62
C GLY A 174 20.28 4.71 6.25
N GLY A 175 20.55 3.42 6.05
CA GLY A 175 21.84 2.90 5.58
C GLY A 175 22.30 3.48 4.24
N TYR A 176 21.39 3.80 3.32
CA TYR A 176 21.71 4.39 2.00
C TYR A 176 22.36 5.77 2.14
N PHE A 177 21.97 6.53 3.17
CA PHE A 177 22.46 7.89 3.39
C PHE A 177 23.74 7.93 4.24
N ARG A 178 24.24 6.80 4.75
CA ARG A 178 25.36 6.77 5.71
C ARG A 178 26.61 7.51 5.23
N ARG A 179 26.92 7.47 3.93
CA ARG A 179 28.07 8.16 3.32
C ARG A 179 27.81 9.63 3.00
N HIS A 180 26.55 10.06 3.01
CA HIS A 180 26.13 11.42 2.67
C HIS A 180 25.84 12.29 3.90
N LEU A 181 25.56 11.66 5.05
CA LEU A 181 25.26 12.35 6.29
C LEU A 181 26.51 12.52 7.16
N ASP A 182 26.65 13.68 7.78
CA ASP A 182 27.60 13.89 8.88
C ASP A 182 27.16 13.15 10.15
N SER A 183 27.99 13.22 11.21
CA SER A 183 27.69 12.51 12.45
C SER A 183 26.41 13.01 13.14
N ALA A 184 26.13 14.31 13.07
CA ALA A 184 24.99 14.92 13.73
C ALA A 184 23.68 14.51 13.03
N ALA A 185 23.64 14.59 11.69
CA ALA A 185 22.49 14.19 10.90
C ALA A 185 22.19 12.68 11.03
N ARG A 186 23.23 11.83 11.07
CA ARG A 186 23.05 10.39 11.33
C ARG A 186 22.41 10.14 12.70
N GLN A 187 22.91 10.81 13.73
CA GLN A 187 22.38 10.69 15.08
C GLN A 187 20.93 11.20 15.17
N GLN A 188 20.62 12.31 14.51
CA GLN A 188 19.25 12.84 14.43
C GLN A 188 18.29 11.83 13.80
N LEU A 189 18.68 11.23 12.67
CA LEU A 189 17.88 10.20 12.01
C LEU A 189 17.69 8.98 12.92
N GLU A 190 18.75 8.46 13.52
CA GLU A 190 18.68 7.29 14.40
C GLU A 190 17.79 7.55 15.63
N ILE A 191 17.95 8.70 16.29
CA ILE A 191 17.10 9.11 17.42
C ILE A 191 15.63 9.17 16.99
N SER A 192 15.32 9.76 15.84
CA SER A 192 13.95 9.84 15.35
C SER A 192 13.31 8.45 15.14
N ILE A 193 14.08 7.49 14.62
CA ILE A 193 13.64 6.12 14.39
C ILE A 193 13.40 5.40 15.74
N LEU A 194 14.31 5.57 16.70
CA LEU A 194 14.17 4.99 18.04
C LEU A 194 13.02 5.61 18.83
N HIS A 195 12.79 6.92 18.70
CA HIS A 195 11.64 7.60 19.27
C HIS A 195 10.34 7.08 18.67
N TYR A 196 10.28 6.88 17.35
CA TYR A 196 9.12 6.28 16.70
C TYR A 196 8.85 4.87 17.23
N ARG A 197 9.88 4.03 17.35
CA ARG A 197 9.75 2.67 17.90
C ARG A 197 9.13 2.66 19.30
N ARG A 198 9.42 3.68 20.10
CA ARG A 198 8.91 3.86 21.47
C ARG A 198 7.55 4.58 21.54
N GLY A 199 6.98 4.98 20.39
CA GLY A 199 5.73 5.74 20.33
C GLY A 199 5.86 7.20 20.77
N ILE A 200 7.09 7.74 20.84
CA ILE A 200 7.35 9.13 21.26
C ILE A 200 7.05 10.11 20.13
N VAL A 201 7.31 9.70 18.88
CA VAL A 201 7.01 10.49 17.67
C VAL A 201 6.22 9.62 16.68
N PRO A 202 5.39 10.22 15.81
CA PRO A 202 4.67 9.48 14.77
C PRO A 202 5.63 8.92 13.70
N LEU A 203 5.14 7.97 12.90
CA LEU A 203 5.88 7.40 11.75
C LEU A 203 6.31 8.47 10.73
N THR A 204 5.53 9.54 10.61
CA THR A 204 5.83 10.67 9.72
C THR A 204 7.20 11.27 10.03
N THR A 205 7.57 11.46 11.30
CA THR A 205 8.83 12.11 11.68
C THR A 205 10.08 11.47 11.04
N PRO A 206 10.38 10.17 11.24
CA PRO A 206 11.51 9.55 10.57
C PRO A 206 11.34 9.44 9.05
N LEU A 207 10.11 9.28 8.52
CA LEU A 207 9.87 9.26 7.08
C LEU A 207 10.25 10.60 6.43
N CYS A 208 9.89 11.72 7.04
CA CYS A 208 10.17 13.05 6.50
C CYS A 208 11.66 13.35 6.49
N LEU A 209 12.41 12.93 7.53
CA LEU A 209 13.87 13.02 7.51
C LEU A 209 14.49 12.19 6.37
N LEU A 210 14.02 10.96 6.16
CA LEU A 210 14.49 10.13 5.04
C LEU A 210 14.16 10.76 3.68
N ARG A 211 12.95 11.32 3.51
CA ARG A 211 12.54 12.00 2.27
C ARG A 211 13.35 13.28 2.03
N TYR A 212 13.65 14.05 3.08
CA TYR A 212 14.55 15.20 3.01
C TYR A 212 15.96 14.79 2.57
N HIS A 213 16.51 13.71 3.13
CA HIS A 213 17.81 13.22 2.70
C HIS A 213 17.79 12.69 1.27
N LEU A 214 16.70 12.03 0.84
CA LEU A 214 16.50 11.58 -0.54
C LEU A 214 16.43 12.75 -1.52
N SER A 215 15.80 13.87 -1.17
CA SER A 215 15.72 15.04 -2.08
C SER A 215 17.09 15.70 -2.28
N ARG A 216 17.95 15.67 -1.25
CA ARG A 216 19.33 16.19 -1.31
C ARG A 216 20.32 15.22 -1.94
N HIS A 217 20.05 13.92 -1.81
CA HIS A 217 20.86 12.84 -2.34
C HIS A 217 19.97 11.85 -3.09
N PRO A 218 19.52 12.22 -4.32
CA PRO A 218 18.60 11.39 -5.08
C PRO A 218 19.18 10.02 -5.38
N ASP A 219 18.43 8.99 -5.03
CA ASP A 219 18.71 7.60 -5.39
C ASP A 219 17.53 7.09 -6.23
N PRO A 220 17.73 6.70 -7.51
CA PRO A 220 16.64 6.25 -8.38
C PRO A 220 15.89 5.03 -7.85
N TYR A 221 16.58 4.17 -7.10
CA TYR A 221 15.99 2.97 -6.55
C TYR A 221 15.08 3.28 -5.35
N LEU A 222 15.52 4.16 -4.44
CA LEU A 222 14.72 4.64 -3.30
C LEU A 222 13.58 5.56 -3.74
N SER A 223 13.79 6.40 -4.75
CA SER A 223 12.77 7.33 -5.27
C SER A 223 11.51 6.61 -5.75
N ASN A 224 11.67 5.36 -6.20
CA ASN A 224 10.58 4.52 -6.67
C ASN A 224 9.91 3.67 -5.55
N GLN A 225 10.35 3.78 -4.28
CA GLN A 225 9.79 2.99 -3.19
C GLN A 225 8.49 3.60 -2.67
N VAL A 226 7.39 2.85 -2.75
CA VAL A 226 6.07 3.28 -2.23
C VAL A 226 6.13 3.59 -0.73
N TYR A 227 6.96 2.87 0.03
CA TYR A 227 7.13 3.08 1.47
C TYR A 227 7.55 4.52 1.85
N LEU A 228 8.27 5.22 0.97
CA LEU A 228 8.73 6.59 1.20
C LEU A 228 7.71 7.64 0.74
N HIS A 229 6.59 7.22 0.16
CA HIS A 229 5.53 8.08 -0.35
C HIS A 229 4.19 7.59 0.19
N PRO A 230 3.96 7.71 1.51
CA PRO A 230 2.67 7.39 2.09
C PRO A 230 1.58 8.25 1.45
N HIS A 231 0.37 7.72 1.43
CA HIS A 231 -0.77 8.39 0.83
C HIS A 231 -1.21 9.55 1.73
N THR A 232 -1.72 9.28 2.94
CA THR A 232 -2.31 10.31 3.82
C THR A 232 -1.34 10.91 4.82
N LEU A 233 -0.19 10.29 5.05
CA LEU A 233 0.79 10.77 6.01
C LEU A 233 1.64 11.89 5.41
N ILE A 234 1.20 13.13 5.58
CA ILE A 234 1.87 14.31 5.02
C ILE A 234 3.16 14.61 5.81
N CYS A 235 4.20 14.97 5.07
CA CYS A 235 5.42 15.54 5.63
C CYS A 235 5.34 17.05 5.59
N ASP A 236 5.17 17.66 6.75
CA ASP A 236 5.44 19.08 6.92
C ASP A 236 6.97 19.22 7.05
N VAL A 237 7.60 19.81 6.03
CA VAL A 237 9.02 20.20 6.05
C VAL A 237 9.09 21.70 6.02
#